data_AF-A0A2S9DES9-F1
#
_entry.id   AF-A0A2S9DES9-F1
#
_cell.length_a   1.000
_cell.length_b   1.000
_cell.length_c   1.000
_cell.angle_alpha   90.00
_cell.angle_beta   90.00
_cell.angle_gamma   90.00
#
_symmetry.space_group_name_H-M   'P 1'
#
loop_
_entity.id
_entity.type
_entity.pdbx_description
1 polymer ?
#
loop_
_entity_poly.entity_id
_entity_poly.type
_entity_poly.pdbx_seq_one_letter_code
_entity_poly.pdbx_strand_id
1 'polypeptide(L)' 'MANTAAPANIHQNRTSDVEFHVTYLDADSGRIRREDFEDLAAAERFASAQLRDEDSWAVVDHVKLEITSRMVA' A
#
# COMPACT_ATOMS: atom_id res chain seq x y z
N MET A 1 -20.51 25.22 32.17
CA MET A 1 -20.23 25.08 30.73
C MET A 1 -18.72 25.24 30.55
N ALA A 2 -18.00 24.17 30.23
CA ALA A 2 -16.69 24.15 29.58
C ALA A 2 -16.24 22.68 29.49
N ASN A 3 -16.59 22.00 28.39
CA ASN A 3 -16.00 20.71 28.04
C ASN A 3 -14.60 21.01 27.51
N THR A 4 -13.58 20.83 28.35
CA THR A 4 -12.18 20.97 27.93
C THR A 4 -11.82 19.80 27.03
N ALA A 5 -11.65 20.11 25.75
CA ALA A 5 -11.28 19.20 24.69
C ALA A 5 -9.96 18.48 24.98
N ALA A 6 -9.95 17.16 24.75
CA ALA A 6 -8.73 16.39 24.65
C ALA A 6 -7.86 16.93 23.50
N PRO A 7 -6.55 17.15 23.69
CA PRO A 7 -5.65 17.14 22.56
C PRO A 7 -5.43 15.68 22.17
N ALA A 8 -6.30 15.17 21.28
CA ALA A 8 -6.04 13.96 20.51
C ALA A 8 -4.95 14.27 19.48
N ASN A 9 -3.74 14.63 19.94
CA ASN A 9 -2.56 14.56 19.07
C ASN A 9 -1.98 13.16 19.19
N ILE A 10 -2.82 12.20 18.81
CA ILE A 10 -2.39 10.89 18.38
C ILE A 10 -1.67 11.20 17.06
N HIS A 11 -0.41 11.63 17.15
CA HIS A 11 0.53 11.37 16.07
C HIS A 11 0.45 9.85 15.95
N GLN A 12 -0.42 9.39 15.05
CA GLN A 12 -0.40 8.04 14.58
C GLN A 12 0.99 7.95 13.98
N ASN A 13 1.92 7.44 14.78
CA ASN A 13 3.15 6.82 14.31
C ASN A 13 2.70 5.64 13.47
N ARG A 14 2.14 5.95 12.30
CA ARG A 14 1.76 5.02 11.27
C ARG A 14 3.02 4.85 10.44
N THR A 15 4.08 4.41 11.12
CA THR A 15 5.00 3.44 10.54
C THR A 15 4.15 2.23 10.19
N SER A 16 3.42 2.32 9.08
CA SER A 16 3.16 1.11 8.33
C SER A 16 4.54 0.71 7.86
N ASP A 17 5.23 -0.16 8.60
CA ASP A 17 6.50 -0.79 8.20
C ASP A 17 6.29 -1.74 7.00
N VAL A 18 5.25 -1.50 6.21
CA VAL A 18 4.71 -2.38 5.20
C VAL A 18 4.12 -1.54 4.08
N GLU A 19 4.57 -1.85 2.87
CA GLU A 19 4.15 -1.27 1.60
C GLU A 19 3.66 -2.41 0.70
N PHE A 20 2.67 -2.14 -0.13
CA PHE A 20 2.07 -3.11 -1.04
C PHE A 20 2.35 -2.71 -2.47
N HIS A 21 2.96 -3.60 -3.24
CA HIS A 21 3.22 -3.36 -4.65
C HIS A 21 2.32 -4.25 -5.48
N VAL A 22 1.54 -3.67 -6.39
CA VAL A 22 0.71 -4.44 -7.31
C VAL A 22 1.38 -4.46 -8.68
N THR A 23 1.85 -5.63 -9.09
CA THR A 23 2.36 -5.84 -10.45
C THR A 23 1.30 -6.51 -11.30
N TYR A 24 0.93 -5.94 -12.44
CA TYR A 24 -0.19 -6.42 -13.26
C TYR A 24 0.09 -6.31 -14.76
N LEU A 25 -0.63 -7.12 -15.55
CA LEU A 25 -0.70 -6.97 -17.00
C LEU A 25 -1.74 -5.90 -17.35
N ASP A 26 -1.27 -4.78 -17.89
CA ASP A 26 -2.12 -3.72 -18.42
C ASP A 26 -2.74 -4.20 -19.74
N ALA A 27 -4.03 -4.56 -19.71
CA ALA A 27 -4.73 -5.11 -20.87
C ALA A 27 -4.83 -4.11 -22.05
N ASP A 28 -4.81 -2.81 -21.75
CA ASP A 28 -4.93 -1.75 -22.76
C ASP A 28 -3.63 -1.57 -23.56
N SER A 29 -2.46 -1.68 -22.92
CA SER A 29 -1.15 -1.53 -23.57
C SER A 29 -0.41 -2.86 -23.81
N GLY A 30 -0.87 -3.96 -23.22
CA GLY A 30 -0.22 -5.27 -23.22
C GLY A 30 1.10 -5.29 -22.45
N ARG A 31 1.31 -4.36 -21.52
CA ARG A 31 2.57 -4.20 -20.78
C ARG A 31 2.42 -4.55 -19.32
N ILE A 32 3.50 -5.00 -18.71
CA ILE A 32 3.57 -5.20 -17.27
C ILE A 32 3.80 -3.83 -16.61
N ARG A 33 2.96 -3.49 -15.64
CA ARG A 33 3.06 -2.26 -14.83
C ARG A 33 3.12 -2.60 -13.34
N ARG A 34 3.59 -1.65 -12.56
CA ARG A 34 3.64 -1.72 -11.10
C ARG A 34 3.08 -0.43 -10.51
N GLU A 35 2.22 -0.56 -9.51
CA GLU A 35 1.71 0.55 -8.71
C GLU A 35 1.86 0.23 -7.22
N ASP A 36 2.20 1.25 -6.45
CA ASP A 36 2.55 1.11 -5.03
C ASP A 36 1.42 1.67 -4.15
N PHE A 37 1.13 0.99 -3.04
CA PHE A 37 0.02 1.27 -2.14
C PHE A 37 0.46 1.13 -0.68
N GLU A 38 -0.07 2.00 0.19
CA GLU A 38 0.16 1.94 1.64
C GLU A 38 -0.85 1.06 2.39
N ASP A 39 -1.90 0.58 1.70
CA ASP A 39 -3.00 -0.19 2.27
C ASP A 39 -3.29 -1.45 1.45
N LEU A 40 -3.37 -2.60 2.14
CA LEU A 40 -3.62 -3.90 1.52
C LEU A 40 -4.97 -3.93 0.83
N ALA A 41 -6.02 -3.39 1.47
CA ALA A 41 -7.37 -3.42 0.91
C ALA A 41 -7.45 -2.59 -0.38
N ALA A 42 -6.73 -1.46 -0.45
CA ALA A 42 -6.59 -0.69 -1.68
C ALA A 42 -5.85 -1.49 -2.77
N ALA A 43 -4.73 -2.13 -2.44
CA ALA A 43 -3.94 -2.95 -3.35
C ALA A 43 -4.74 -4.12 -3.92
N GLU A 44 -5.46 -4.87 -3.08
CA GLU A 44 -6.29 -6.01 -3.49
C GLU A 44 -7.47 -5.57 -4.39
N ARG A 45 -8.10 -4.43 -4.07
CA ARG A 45 -9.18 -3.87 -4.90
C ARG A 45 -8.66 -3.46 -6.27
N PHE A 46 -7.48 -2.84 -6.32
CA PHE A 46 -6.83 -2.50 -7.58
C PHE A 46 -6.48 -3.76 -8.37
N ALA A 47 -5.83 -4.75 -7.75
CA ALA A 47 -5.49 -6.02 -8.39
C ALA A 47 -6.73 -6.71 -8.98
N SER A 48 -7.82 -6.77 -8.21
CA SER A 48 -9.10 -7.34 -8.67
C SER A 48 -9.68 -6.58 -9.87
N ALA A 49 -9.51 -5.25 -9.91
CA ALA A 49 -9.97 -4.44 -11.03
C ALA A 49 -9.15 -4.66 -12.32
N GLN A 50 -7.92 -5.16 -12.24
CA GLN A 50 -7.08 -5.49 -13.39
C GLN A 50 -7.40 -6.87 -14.01
N LEU A 51 -8.14 -7.74 -13.31
CA LEU A 51 -8.54 -9.06 -13.81
C LEU A 51 -9.74 -8.96 -14.77
N ARG A 52 -9.54 -8.33 -15.94
CA ARG A 52 -10.61 -8.03 -16.90
C ARG A 52 -10.83 -9.14 -17.94
N ASP A 53 -9.81 -9.94 -18.19
CA ASP A 53 -9.80 -11.00 -19.21
C ASP A 53 -9.23 -12.31 -18.61
N GLU A 54 -9.46 -13.44 -19.29
CA GLU A 54 -8.97 -14.76 -18.85
C GLU A 54 -7.43 -14.84 -18.79
N ASP A 55 -6.74 -14.05 -19.62
CA ASP A 55 -5.28 -13.96 -19.65
C ASP A 55 -4.73 -12.85 -18.73
N SER A 56 -5.60 -12.05 -18.11
CA SER A 56 -5.19 -10.98 -17.21
C SER A 56 -4.73 -11.54 -15.86
N TRP A 57 -3.68 -10.93 -15.31
CA TRP A 57 -3.17 -11.29 -13.99
C TRP A 57 -2.70 -10.05 -13.24
N ALA A 58 -2.78 -10.14 -11.91
CA ALA A 58 -2.26 -9.16 -10.98
C ALA A 58 -1.67 -9.89 -9.76
N VAL A 59 -0.49 -9.46 -9.33
CA VAL A 59 0.23 -9.96 -8.16
C VAL A 59 0.32 -8.83 -7.14
N VAL A 60 -0.05 -9.11 -5.89
CA VAL A 60 0.09 -8.18 -4.77
C VAL A 60 1.25 -8.66 -3.91
N ASP A 61 2.33 -7.89 -3.91
CA ASP A 61 3.50 -8.11 -3.07
C ASP A 61 3.38 -7.35 -1.76
N HIS A 62 3.66 -8.02 -0.65
CA HIS A 62 3.69 -7.42 0.68
C HIS A 62 5.14 -7.20 1.10
N VAL A 63 5.58 -5.94 1.09
CA VAL A 63 6.97 -5.54 1.33
C VAL A 63 7.09 -4.96 2.72
N LYS A 64 7.87 -5.59 3.60
CA LYS A 64 8.21 -5.00 4.90
C LYS A 64 9.35 -3.99 4.72
N LEU A 65 9.10 -2.75 5.08
CA LEU A 65 10.09 -1.69 5.15
C LEU A 65 10.90 -1.86 6.43
N GLU A 66 12.11 -2.40 6.33
CA GLU A 66 13.03 -2.40 7.46
C GLU A 66 13.58 -0.98 7.68
N ILE A 67 13.07 -0.31 8.72
CA ILE A 67 13.66 0.95 9.20
C ILE A 67 15.00 0.60 9.85
N THR A 68 16.07 0.55 9.05
CA THR A 68 17.44 0.53 9.57
C THR A 68 17.68 1.86 10.29
N SER A 69 17.46 1.85 11.61
CA SER A 69 17.96 2.88 12.50
C SER A 69 19.47 2.71 12.62
N ARG A 70 20.22 3.24 11.66
CA ARG A 70 21.68 3.29 11.77
C ARG A 70 22.04 4.33 12.84
N MET A 71 22.17 3.90 14.08
CA MET A 71 22.88 4.67 15.11
C MET A 71 24.33 4.83 14.65
N VAL A 72 24.70 6.05 14.27
CA VAL A 72 26.10 6.45 14.09
C VAL A 72 26.63 6.79 15.47
N ALA A 73 27.59 5.98 15.95
CA ALA A 73 28.32 6.18 17.19
C ALA A 73 29.41 7.26 17.04
#